data_AF-A0A527XIN5-F1
#
_entry.id   AF-A0A527XIN5-F1
#
_cell.length_a   1.000
_cell.length_b   1.000
_cell.length_c   1.000
_cell.angle_alpha   90.00
_cell.angle_beta   90.00
_cell.angle_gamma   90.00
#
_symmetry.space_group_name_H-M   'P 1'
#
loop_
_entity.id
_entity.type
_entity.pdbx_description
1 polymer ?
#
loop_
_entity_poly.entity_id
_entity_poly.type
_entity_poly.pdbx_seq_one_letter_code
_entity_poly.pdbx_strand_id
1 'polypeptide(L)'
;MDVTVLHVMPTLMERQLDPAAGYLLQKAVEARGIKVMTKANTKAIVGDGKVEGVELMDGTIIPATLVVMAVGIRPSTALAK
;
A
#
# COMPACT_ATOMS: atom_id res chain seq x y z
N MET A 1 12.93 -9.85 -6.30
CA MET A 1 11.46 -9.79 -6.43
C MET A 1 11.10 -8.31 -6.48
N ASP A 2 10.31 -7.88 -7.46
CA ASP A 2 9.90 -6.47 -7.56
C ASP A 2 8.71 -6.22 -6.63
N VAL A 3 8.84 -5.25 -5.73
CA VAL A 3 7.84 -4.97 -4.68
C VAL A 3 7.60 -3.48 -4.62
N THR A 4 6.34 -3.09 -4.75
CA THR A 4 5.89 -1.71 -4.54
C THR A 4 4.89 -1.65 -3.40
N VAL A 5 5.18 -0.81 -2.40
CA VAL A 5 4.25 -0.47 -1.32
C VAL A 5 3.45 0.76 -1.75
N LEU A 6 2.13 0.60 -1.79
CA LEU A 6 1.18 1.69 -2.03
C LEU A 6 0.64 2.18 -0.70
N HIS A 7 0.67 3.50 -0.51
CA HIS A 7 0.17 4.12 0.71
C HIS A 7 -0.60 5.40 0.39
N VAL A 8 -1.78 5.55 1.01
CA VAL A 8 -2.69 6.67 0.76
C VAL A 8 -2.18 7.98 1.36
N MET A 9 -1.55 7.94 2.54
CA MET A 9 -1.11 9.16 3.21
C MET A 9 0.27 9.62 2.68
N PRO A 10 0.69 10.86 3.00
CA PRO A 10 1.96 11.41 2.52
C PRO A 10 3.22 10.73 3.08
N THR A 11 3.11 10.00 4.20
CA THR A 11 4.24 9.38 4.92
C THR A 11 3.84 8.02 5.47
N LEU A 12 4.77 7.08 5.53
CA LEU A 12 4.51 5.76 6.12
C LEU A 12 4.27 5.82 7.63
N MET A 13 3.36 4.98 8.12
CA MET A 13 3.04 4.84 9.56
C MET A 13 2.69 6.17 10.22
N GLU A 14 1.94 7.02 9.54
CA GLU A 14 1.55 8.38 9.95
C GLU A 14 0.77 8.44 11.27
N ARG A 15 0.19 7.33 11.70
CA ARG A 15 -0.50 7.22 13.00
C ARG A 15 0.46 6.91 14.15
N GLN A 16 1.67 6.44 13.86
CA GLN A 16 2.66 6.00 14.84
C GLN A 16 3.93 6.86 14.83
N LEU A 17 4.29 7.41 13.67
CA LEU A 17 5.52 8.16 13.44
C LEU A 17 5.22 9.58 12.99
N ASP A 18 6.10 10.50 13.37
CA ASP A 18 6.10 11.84 12.79
C ASP A 18 6.68 11.82 11.35
N PRO A 19 6.56 12.93 10.60
CA PRO A 19 7.06 12.97 9.22
C PRO A 19 8.56 12.70 9.06
N ALA A 20 9.38 13.10 10.04
CA ALA A 20 10.83 12.90 9.97
C ALA A 20 11.19 11.41 10.13
N ALA A 21 10.59 10.74 11.12
CA ALA A 21 10.74 9.30 11.31
C ALA A 21 10.13 8.51 10.14
N GLY A 22 8.98 8.95 9.60
CA GLY A 22 8.37 8.36 8.39
C GLY A 22 9.29 8.43 7.16
N TYR A 23 10.00 9.55 6.98
CA TYR A 23 11.01 9.69 5.93
C TYR A 23 12.18 8.71 6.10
N LEU A 24 12.72 8.59 7.33
CA LEU A 24 13.79 7.63 7.62
C LEU A 24 13.33 6.19 7.39
N LEU A 25 12.10 5.84 7.76
CA LEU A 25 11.51 4.54 7.50
C LEU A 25 11.40 4.28 6.00
N GLN A 26 10.88 5.23 5.23
CA GLN A 26 10.80 5.10 3.78
C GLN A 26 12.18 4.83 3.17
N LYS A 27 13.21 5.58 3.58
CA LYS A 27 14.59 5.36 3.13
C LYS A 27 15.11 3.96 3.49
N ALA A 28 14.83 3.48 4.70
CA ALA A 28 15.24 2.15 5.12
C ALA A 28 14.53 1.03 4.31
N VAL A 29 13.27 1.25 3.92
CA VAL A 29 12.50 0.33 3.06
C VAL A 29 13.03 0.36 1.62
N GLU A 30 13.25 1.55 1.06
CA GLU A 30 13.81 1.74 -0.28
C GLU A 30 15.22 1.15 -0.41
N ALA A 31 16.06 1.28 0.63
CA ALA A 31 17.39 0.68 0.68
C ALA A 31 17.38 -0.86 0.59
N ARG A 32 16.24 -1.50 0.87
CA ARG A 32 16.03 -2.95 0.72
C ARG A 32 15.48 -3.33 -0.65
N GLY A 33 15.39 -2.38 -1.58
CA GLY A 33 14.90 -2.59 -2.94
C GLY A 33 13.38 -2.59 -3.06
N ILE A 34 12.66 -2.06 -2.07
CA ILE A 34 11.20 -1.94 -2.09
C ILE A 34 10.83 -0.52 -2.52
N LYS A 35 10.09 -0.38 -3.62
CA LYS A 35 9.59 0.92 -4.07
C LYS A 35 8.45 1.37 -3.14
N VAL A 36 8.46 2.62 -2.73
CA VAL A 36 7.37 3.22 -1.94
C VAL A 36 6.66 4.28 -2.76
N MET A 37 5.34 4.18 -2.87
CA MET A 37 4.49 5.20 -3.49
C MET A 37 3.48 5.69 -2.47
N THR A 38 3.74 6.86 -1.91
CA THR A 38 2.82 7.61 -1.05
C THR A 38 1.82 8.41 -1.88
N LYS A 39 0.70 8.82 -1.28
CA LYS A 39 -0.42 9.49 -1.99
C LYS A 39 -0.96 8.63 -3.15
N ALA A 40 -0.76 7.32 -3.09
CA ALA A 40 -1.20 6.37 -4.11
C ALA A 40 -2.54 5.76 -3.68
N ASN A 41 -3.63 6.37 -4.15
CA ASN A 41 -4.97 5.86 -3.90
C ASN A 41 -5.32 4.74 -4.87
N THR A 42 -5.48 3.53 -4.36
CA THR A 42 -5.98 2.38 -5.10
C THR A 42 -7.43 2.58 -5.53
N LYS A 43 -7.71 2.42 -6.82
CA LYS A 43 -9.05 2.46 -7.42
C LYS A 43 -9.60 1.05 -7.63
N ALA A 44 -8.83 0.17 -8.27
CA ALA A 44 -9.25 -1.19 -8.58
C ALA A 44 -8.07 -2.15 -8.70
N ILE A 45 -8.32 -3.43 -8.44
CA ILE A 45 -7.44 -4.52 -8.87
C ILE A 45 -7.96 -4.96 -10.24
N VAL A 46 -7.08 -5.00 -11.25
CA VAL A 46 -7.44 -5.31 -12.64
C VAL A 46 -6.85 -6.64 -13.08
N GLY A 47 -7.56 -7.30 -14.00
CA GLY A 47 -7.17 -8.57 -14.61
C GLY A 47 -8.39 -9.46 -14.92
N ASP A 48 -8.15 -10.56 -15.64
CA ASP A 48 -9.17 -11.54 -16.01
C ASP A 48 -8.94 -12.86 -15.27
N GLY A 49 -9.81 -13.17 -14.30
CA GLY A 49 -9.71 -14.38 -13.45
C GLY A 49 -8.53 -14.43 -12.47
N LYS A 50 -7.53 -13.54 -12.63
CA LYS A 50 -6.37 -13.35 -11.75
C LYS A 50 -5.92 -11.91 -11.76
N VAL A 51 -5.09 -11.52 -10.80
CA VAL A 51 -4.51 -10.16 -10.79
C VAL A 51 -3.46 -10.00 -11.88
N GLU A 52 -3.54 -8.88 -12.60
CA GLU A 52 -2.56 -8.44 -13.58
C GLU A 52 -2.04 -7.03 -13.29
N GLY A 53 -2.78 -6.26 -12.49
CA GLY A 53 -2.31 -4.97 -12.00
C GLY A 53 -3.24 -4.32 -10.99
N VAL A 54 -2.83 -3.12 -10.59
CA VAL A 54 -3.54 -2.24 -9.67
C VAL A 54 -3.71 -0.87 -10.33
N GLU A 55 -4.96 -0.46 -10.56
CA GLU A 55 -5.30 0.88 -11.05
C GLU A 55 -5.37 1.85 -9.86
N LEU A 56 -4.74 3.00 -10.00
CA LEU A 56 -4.82 4.11 -9.06
C LEU A 56 -5.90 5.12 -9.48
N MET A 57 -6.33 5.97 -8.56
CA MET A 57 -7.35 7.00 -8.80
C MET A 57 -6.94 8.04 -9.86
N ASP A 58 -5.63 8.22 -10.09
CA ASP A 58 -5.10 9.09 -11.14
C ASP A 58 -5.04 8.43 -12.53
N GLY A 59 -5.49 7.17 -12.64
CA GLY A 59 -5.46 6.38 -13.88
C GLY A 59 -4.16 5.60 -14.10
N THR A 60 -3.15 5.73 -13.23
CA THR A 60 -1.93 4.93 -13.30
C THR A 60 -2.24 3.46 -13.07
N ILE A 61 -1.70 2.57 -13.92
CA ILE A 61 -1.79 1.11 -13.71
C ILE A 61 -0.41 0.59 -13.32
N ILE A 62 -0.35 -0.10 -12.19
CA ILE A 62 0.86 -0.76 -11.69
C ILE A 62 0.74 -2.25 -11.97
N PRO A 63 1.55 -2.83 -12.88
CA PRO A 63 1.54 -4.27 -13.14
C PRO A 63 1.87 -5.07 -11.88
N ALA A 64 1.09 -6.11 -11.60
CA ALA A 64 1.28 -6.95 -10.42
C ALA A 64 0.71 -8.35 -10.66
N THR A 65 1.44 -9.38 -10.23
CA THR A 65 0.98 -10.77 -10.25
C THR A 65 0.55 -11.29 -8.88
N LEU A 66 0.77 -10.48 -7.82
CA LEU A 66 0.33 -10.72 -6.46
C LEU A 66 0.02 -9.38 -5.78
N VAL A 67 -1.10 -9.31 -5.07
CA VAL A 67 -1.49 -8.14 -4.25
C VAL A 67 -1.69 -8.59 -2.82
N VAL A 68 -1.00 -7.92 -1.89
CA VAL A 68 -1.13 -8.15 -0.44
C VAL A 68 -1.86 -6.97 0.17
N MET A 69 -3.03 -7.24 0.78
CA MET A 69 -3.85 -6.20 1.41
C MET A 69 -3.45 -6.01 2.87
N ALA A 70 -2.86 -4.85 3.18
CA ALA A 70 -2.48 -4.44 4.54
C ALA A 70 -3.17 -3.12 4.92
N VAL A 71 -4.51 -3.07 4.80
CA VAL A 71 -5.32 -1.84 4.86
C VAL A 71 -6.11 -1.66 6.17
N GLY A 72 -5.63 -2.28 7.24
CA GLY A 72 -6.24 -2.22 8.57
C GLY A 72 -7.08 -3.44 8.92
N ILE A 73 -7.60 -3.43 10.15
CA ILE A 73 -8.38 -4.52 10.73
C ILE A 73 -9.71 -3.97 11.25
N ARG A 74 -10.75 -4.80 11.19
CA ARG A 74 -12.04 -4.53 11.82
C ARG A 74 -12.34 -5.64 12.82
N PRO A 75 -12.61 -5.33 14.10
CA PRO A 75 -13.00 -6.35 15.08
C PRO A 75 -14.25 -7.14 14.65
N SER A 76 -14.24 -8.46 14.84
CA SER A 76 -15.39 -9.34 14.59
C SER A 76 -16.29 -9.42 15.83
N THR A 77 -17.18 -8.46 15.99
CA THR A 77 -18.03 -8.30 17.20
C THR A 77 -19.40 -8.96 17.07
N ALA A 78 -19.60 -9.85 16.09
CA ALA A 78 -20.90 -10.46 15.81
C ALA A 78 -21.47 -11.24 17.02
N LEU A 79 -20.60 -11.81 17.87
CA LEU A 79 -20.98 -12.62 19.03
C LEU A 79 -21.10 -11.82 20.34
N ALA A 80 -20.61 -10.58 20.40
CA ALA A 80 -20.56 -9.77 21.63
C ALA A 80 -20.73 -8.29 21.28
N LYS A 81 -21.98 -7.81 21.30
CA LYS A 81 -22.36 -6.43 20.99
C LYS A 81 -22.20 -5.51 22.20
#